data_AF-A0A2V7APF2-F1
#
_entry.id   AF-A0A2V7APF2-F1
#
_cell.length_a   1.000
_cell.length_b   1.000
_cell.length_c   1.000
_cell.angle_alpha   90.00
_cell.angle_beta   90.00
_cell.angle_gamma   90.00
#
_symmetry.space_group_name_H-M   'P 1'
#
loop_
_entity.id
_entity.type
_entity.pdbx_description
1 polymer ?
#
loop_
_entity_poly.entity_id
_entity_poly.type
_entity_poly.pdbx_seq_one_letter_code
_entity_poly.pdbx_strand_id
1 'polypeptide(L)' 'MTEAGGFVGIDVAKAELEVVVRPSGARWTVTNNASGLAQLQERLQAAAPSLIVLE' A
#
# COMPACT_ATOMS: atom_id res chain seq x y z
N MET A 1 -13.22 -14.25 -10.62
CA MET A 1 -12.55 -13.12 -11.29
C MET A 1 -11.13 -13.11 -10.79
N THR A 2 -10.17 -13.54 -11.61
CA THR A 2 -8.76 -13.41 -11.28
C THR A 2 -8.37 -12.00 -11.69
N GLU A 3 -8.44 -11.07 -10.75
CA GLU A 3 -8.08 -9.67 -11.00
C GLU A 3 -6.61 -9.60 -11.40
N ALA A 4 -6.34 -9.00 -12.55
CA ALA A 4 -5.00 -8.65 -12.97
C ALA A 4 -4.57 -7.41 -12.16
N GLY A 5 -3.88 -7.65 -11.05
CA GLY A 5 -3.47 -6.64 -10.06
C GLY A 5 -4.11 -6.89 -8.69
N GLY A 6 -3.32 -6.84 -7.62
CA GLY A 6 -3.82 -6.99 -6.25
C GLY A 6 -4.63 -5.77 -5.76
N PHE A 7 -5.25 -5.88 -4.60
CA PHE A 7 -5.90 -4.76 -3.91
C PHE A 7 -5.02 -4.27 -2.77
N VAL A 8 -4.94 -2.96 -2.56
CA VAL A 8 -4.18 -2.37 -1.46
C VAL A 8 -5.13 -1.55 -0.56
N GLY A 9 -5.10 -1.83 0.73
CA GLY A 9 -5.67 -0.94 1.76
C GLY A 9 -4.54 -0.19 2.45
N ILE A 10 -4.75 1.10 2.73
CA ILE A 10 -3.82 1.95 3.47
C ILE A 10 -4.58 2.65 4.59
N ASP A 11 -4.22 2.38 5.84
CA ASP A 11 -4.69 3.12 7.01
C ASP A 11 -3.70 4.24 7.33
N VAL A 12 -4.21 5.47 7.46
CA VAL A 12 -3.38 6.69 7.58
C VAL A 12 -3.36 7.20 9.01
N ALA A 13 -2.23 7.03 9.69
CA ALA A 13 -1.95 7.64 10.98
C ALA A 13 -1.04 8.88 10.85
N LYS A 14 -0.94 9.66 11.93
CA LYS A 14 -0.12 10.89 11.95
C LYS A 14 1.36 10.63 11.68
N ALA A 15 1.90 9.52 12.17
CA ALA A 15 3.32 9.21 12.08
C ALA A 15 3.63 8.13 11.03
N GLU A 16 2.65 7.34 10.62
CA GLU A 16 2.85 6.13 9.84
C GLU A 16 1.66 5.80 8.94
N LEU A 17 1.92 5.02 7.91
CA LEU A 17 0.93 4.48 6.97
C LEU A 17 1.04 2.97 7.02
N GLU A 18 -0.05 2.31 7.39
CA GLU A 18 -0.12 0.85 7.41
C GLU A 18 -0.74 0.34 6.10
N VAL A 19 -0.08 -0.62 5.46
CA VAL A 19 -0.43 -1.11 4.13
C VAL A 19 -0.73 -2.59 4.18
N VAL A 20 -1.84 -3.01 3.57
CA VAL A 20 -2.24 -4.42 3.43
C VAL A 20 -2.54 -4.74 1.97
N VAL A 21 -2.02 -5.87 1.47
CA VAL A 21 -2.22 -6.32 0.09
C VAL A 21 -3.03 -7.60 0.01
N ARG A 22 -4.11 -7.58 -0.77
CA ARG A 22 -4.89 -8.77 -1.11
C ARG A 22 -4.63 -9.23 -2.55
N PRO A 23 -4.66 -10.54 -2.83
CA PRO A 23 -4.97 -11.63 -1.89
C PRO A 23 -3.78 -12.10 -1.04
N SER A 24 -2.57 -11.59 -1.28
CA SER A 24 -1.33 -12.11 -0.67
C SER A 24 -1.29 -12.10 0.87
N GLY A 25 -2.03 -11.20 1.52
CA GLY A 25 -1.96 -10.96 2.96
C GLY A 25 -0.70 -10.22 3.40
N ALA A 26 0.15 -9.77 2.47
CA ALA A 26 1.34 -9.00 2.81
C ALA A 26 0.95 -7.69 3.53
N ARG A 27 1.66 -7.38 4.61
CA ARG A 27 1.45 -6.19 5.43
C ARG A 27 2.78 -5.53 5.75
N TRP A 28 2.83 -4.21 5.67
CA TRP A 28 3.99 -3.42 6.05
C TRP A 28 3.58 -2.00 6.43
N THR A 29 4.48 -1.29 7.09
CA THR A 29 4.27 0.09 7.53
C THR A 29 5.39 0.97 7.00
N VAL A 30 5.07 2.21 6.63
CA VAL A 30 6.06 3.25 6.31
C VAL A 30 5.80 4.49 7.17
N THR A 31 6.81 5.34 7.36
CA THR A 31 6.59 6.63 8.04
C THR A 31 5.76 7.58 7.18
N ASN A 32 4.86 8.36 7.79
CA ASN A 32 4.09 9.39 7.11
C ASN A 32 4.92 10.68 6.95
N ASN A 33 5.99 10.58 6.15
CA ASN A 33 6.87 11.68 5.77
C ASN A 33 7.37 11.46 4.33
N ALA A 34 8.15 12.41 3.80
CA ALA A 34 8.62 12.35 2.41
C ALA A 34 9.39 11.06 2.08
N SER A 35 10.21 10.55 2.99
CA SER A 35 10.99 9.32 2.78
C SER A 35 10.09 8.09 2.74
N GLY A 36 9.13 7.99 3.67
CA GLY A 36 8.20 6.87 3.68
C GLY A 36 7.21 6.89 2.50
N LEU A 37 6.81 8.08 2.03
CA LEU A 37 6.00 8.21 0.82
C LEU A 37 6.75 7.78 -0.44
N ALA A 38 8.06 8.07 -0.55
CA ALA A 38 8.88 7.56 -1.66
C ALA A 38 8.97 6.02 -1.64
N GLN A 39 9.16 5.42 -0.47
CA GLN A 39 9.16 3.95 -0.31
C GLN A 39 7.80 3.33 -0.65
N LEU A 40 6.71 3.98 -0.24
CA LEU A 40 5.36 3.56 -0.58
C LEU A 40 5.15 3.60 -2.09
N GLN A 41 5.56 4.69 -2.75
CA GLN A 41 5.44 4.85 -4.20
C GLN A 41 6.17 3.74 -4.95
N GLU A 42 7.43 3.44 -4.61
CA GLU A 42 8.20 2.37 -5.26
C GLU A 42 7.49 1.01 -5.15
N ARG A 43 6.98 0.68 -3.96
CA ARG A 43 6.27 -0.58 -3.72
C ARG A 43 4.95 -0.67 -4.48
N LEU A 44 4.17 0.41 -4.50
CA LEU A 44 2.89 0.44 -5.21
C LEU A 44 3.09 0.34 -6.73
N GLN A 45 4.13 0.98 -7.28
CA GLN A 45 4.47 0.87 -8.70
C GLN A 45 4.87 -0.56 -9.07
N ALA A 46 5.70 -1.22 -8.24
CA ALA A 46 6.09 -2.60 -8.47
C ALA A 46 4.93 -3.59 -8.34
N ALA A 47 3.99 -3.33 -7.42
CA ALA A 47 2.82 -4.18 -7.19
C ALA A 47 1.71 -3.99 -8.24
N ALA A 48 1.70 -2.86 -8.94
CA ALA A 48 0.69 -2.47 -9.94
C ALA A 48 -0.75 -2.85 -9.52
N PRO A 49 -1.24 -2.37 -8.36
CA PRO A 49 -2.53 -2.77 -7.85
C PRO A 49 -3.67 -2.24 -8.71
N SER A 50 -4.76 -3.01 -8.80
CA SER A 50 -5.97 -2.61 -9.53
C SER A 50 -6.73 -1.50 -8.80
N LEU A 51 -6.64 -1.48 -7.47
CA LEU A 51 -7.33 -0.53 -6.62
C LEU A 51 -6.53 -0.31 -5.33
N ILE A 52 -6.46 0.95 -4.94
CA ILE A 52 -5.92 1.39 -3.65
C ILE A 52 -7.06 2.09 -2.91
N VAL A 53 -7.32 1.70 -1.66
CA VAL A 53 -8.28 2.35 -0.77
C VAL A 53 -7.49 2.97 0.39
N LEU A 54 -7.82 4.22 0.72
CA LEU A 54 -7.26 4.95 1.86
C LEU A 54 -8.38 5.19 2.86
N GLU A 55 -8.13 4.87 4.13
CA GLU A 55 -9.01 5.18 5.27
C GLU A 55 -8.38 6.18 6.25
#